data_AF-A0A2V5QT17-F1
#
_entry.id   AF-A0A2V5QT17-F1
#
_cell.length_a   1.000
_cell.length_b   1.000
_cell.length_c   1.000
_cell.angle_alpha   90.00
_cell.angle_beta   90.00
_cell.angle_gamma   90.00
#
_symmetry.space_group_name_H-M   'P 1'
#
loop_
_entity.id
_entity.type
_entity.pdbx_description
1 polymer ?
#
loop_
_entity_poly.entity_id
_entity_poly.type
_entity_poly.pdbx_seq_one_letter_code
_entity_poly.pdbx_strand_id
1 'polypeptide(L)'
;MIFFFLLLFLVLVAQIAELFIPALPWLYNAHVYIVPVIVFYGAMALPFPLMLTLALYAGVLLDALTVQVIGGKVEISTGSSILL
;
A
#
# COMPACT_ATOMS: atom_id res chain seq x y z
N MET A 1 19.83 8.68 3.81
CA MET A 1 19.50 7.62 2.83
C MET A 1 19.00 6.35 3.51
N ILE A 2 19.63 5.86 4.59
CA ILE A 2 19.15 4.70 5.37
C ILE A 2 17.67 4.80 5.77
N PHE A 3 17.23 5.98 6.22
CA PHE A 3 15.82 6.22 6.56
C PHE A 3 14.84 5.90 5.42
N PHE A 4 15.17 6.25 4.17
CA PHE A 4 14.33 5.96 3.01
C PHE A 4 14.21 4.45 2.75
N PHE A 5 15.33 3.73 2.79
CA PHE A 5 15.32 2.27 2.65
C PHE A 5 14.57 1.57 3.78
N LEU A 6 14.65 2.12 5.00
CA LEU A 6 13.88 1.64 6.14
C LEU A 6 12.38 1.84 5.91
N LEU A 7 11.95 2.97 5.36
CA LEU A 7 10.54 3.18 5.00
C LEU A 7 10.05 2.21 3.92
N LEU A 8 10.84 1.96 2.88
CA LEU A 8 10.51 0.95 1.86
C LEU A 8 10.32 -0.44 2.49
N PHE A 9 11.26 -0.83 3.37
CA PHE A 9 11.17 -2.10 4.07
C PHE A 9 9.93 -2.17 4.98
N LEU A 10 9.63 -1.10 5.73
CA LEU A 10 8.45 -1.03 6.59
C LEU A 10 7.15 -1.12 5.79
N VAL A 11 7.06 -0.47 4.63
CA VAL A 11 5.90 -0.59 3.73
C VAL A 11 5.70 -2.04 3.31
N LEU A 12 6.76 -2.74 2.89
CA LEU A 12 6.68 -4.15 2.51
C LEU A 12 6.24 -5.05 3.67
N VAL A 13 6.83 -4.86 4.86
CA VAL A 13 6.46 -5.64 6.05
C VAL A 13 5.01 -5.35 6.46
N ALA A 14 4.59 -4.09 6.43
CA ALA A 14 3.22 -3.70 6.77
C ALA A 14 2.22 -4.32 5.78
N GLN A 15 2.48 -4.28 4.48
CA GLN A 15 1.63 -4.89 3.47
C GLN A 15 1.46 -6.40 3.71
N ILE A 16 2.55 -7.10 4.04
CA ILE A 16 2.50 -8.53 4.36
C ILE A 16 1.73 -8.76 5.66
N ALA A 17 1.98 -7.93 6.69
CA ALA A 17 1.32 -8.06 7.98
C ALA A 17 -0.20 -7.82 7.90
N GLU A 18 -0.66 -6.90 7.05
CA GLU A 18 -2.07 -6.61 6.81
C GLU A 18 -2.86 -7.84 6.34
N LEU A 19 -2.23 -8.76 5.60
CA LEU A 19 -2.84 -10.01 5.17
C LEU A 19 -3.17 -10.95 6.34
N PHE A 20 -2.47 -10.82 7.47
CA PHE A 20 -2.67 -11.65 8.65
C PHE A 20 -3.54 -10.99 9.72
N ILE A 21 -3.82 -9.69 9.59
CA ILE A 21 -4.68 -8.98 10.53
C ILE A 21 -6.14 -9.33 10.18
N PRO A 22 -6.87 -10.00 11.08
CA PRO A 22 -8.25 -10.36 10.82
C PRO A 22 -9.12 -9.11 10.73
N ALA A 23 -10.12 -9.16 9.84
CA ALA A 23 -11.14 -8.14 9.76
C ALA A 23 -11.91 -8.02 11.08
N LEU A 24 -12.29 -6.78 11.43
CA LEU A 24 -13.02 -6.46 12.65
C LEU A 24 -14.53 -6.78 12.45
N PRO A 25 -15.09 -7.86 13.05
CA PRO A 25 -16.44 -8.32 12.70
C PRO A 25 -17.55 -7.33 13.11
N TRP A 26 -17.32 -6.62 14.21
CA TRP A 26 -18.18 -5.55 14.73
C TRP A 26 -18.13 -4.24 13.91
N LEU A 27 -17.25 -4.14 12.91
CA LEU A 27 -17.07 -2.94 12.09
C LEU A 27 -17.23 -3.31 10.61
N TYR A 28 -18.35 -3.94 10.22
CA TYR A 28 -18.63 -4.32 8.84
C TYR A 28 -17.51 -5.15 8.17
N ASN A 29 -16.78 -5.97 8.94
CA ASN A 29 -15.56 -6.67 8.48
C ASN A 29 -14.51 -5.72 7.89
N ALA A 30 -14.34 -4.53 8.46
CA ALA A 30 -13.30 -3.60 8.05
C ALA A 30 -11.90 -4.19 8.30
N HIS A 31 -11.05 -4.06 7.30
CA HIS A 31 -9.63 -4.36 7.39
C HIS A 31 -8.84 -3.14 7.87
N VAL A 32 -7.80 -3.38 8.67
CA VAL A 32 -6.92 -2.32 9.17
C VAL A 32 -5.79 -2.11 8.16
N TYR A 33 -5.65 -0.88 7.66
CA TYR A 33 -4.57 -0.48 6.76
C TYR A 33 -3.51 0.33 7.53
N ILE A 34 -2.30 -0.20 7.58
CA ILE A 34 -1.10 0.37 8.21
C ILE A 34 -0.25 1.10 7.15
N VAL A 35 -0.20 0.61 5.91
CA VAL A 35 0.61 1.16 4.82
C VAL A 35 0.31 2.65 4.56
N PRO A 36 -0.95 3.12 4.51
CA PRO A 36 -1.25 4.55 4.34
C PRO A 36 -0.64 5.44 5.44
N VAL A 37 -0.53 4.94 6.68
CA VAL A 37 0.07 5.68 7.80
C VAL A 37 1.58 5.89 7.56
N ILE A 38 2.26 4.84 7.07
CA ILE A 38 3.69 4.89 6.77
C ILE A 38 3.95 5.81 5.57
N VAL A 39 3.13 5.71 4.52
CA VAL A 39 3.23 6.57 3.33
C VAL A 39 3.00 8.02 3.70
N PHE A 40 2.00 8.33 4.52
CA PHE A 40 1.72 9.69 5.00
C PHE A 40 2.89 10.25 5.82
N TYR A 41 3.44 9.45 6.73
CA TYR A 41 4.64 9.82 7.47
C TYR A 41 5.83 10.09 6.54
N GLY A 42 6.06 9.20 5.56
CA GLY A 42 7.08 9.39 4.53
C GLY A 42 6.86 10.66 3.71
N ALA A 43 5.61 11.03 3.43
CA ALA A 43 5.26 12.25 2.71
C ALA A 43 5.58 13.52 3.49
N MET A 44 5.47 13.50 4.82
CA MET A 44 5.88 14.61 5.68
C MET A 44 7.40 14.69 5.86
N ALA A 45 8.11 13.56 5.84
CA ALA A 45 9.51 13.47 6.22
C ALA A 45 10.50 13.49 5.04
N LEU A 46 10.08 13.14 3.82
CA LEU A 46 10.96 12.98 2.66
C LEU A 46 10.88 14.17 1.69
N PRO A 47 11.99 14.48 0.98
CA PRO A 47 11.94 15.42 -0.14
C PRO A 47 11.06 14.87 -1.27
N PHE A 48 10.49 15.77 -2.07
CA PHE A 48 9.47 15.46 -3.07
C PHE A 48 9.76 14.24 -3.96
N PRO A 49 10.96 14.05 -4.56
CA PRO A 49 11.21 12.88 -5.41
C PRO A 49 11.18 11.55 -4.65
N LEU A 50 11.69 11.53 -3.41
CA LEU A 50 11.71 10.31 -2.58
C LEU A 50 10.31 9.99 -2.06
N MET A 51 9.52 11.02 -1.73
CA MET A 51 8.11 10.85 -1.38
C MET A 51 7.33 10.20 -2.53
N LEU A 52 7.47 10.72 -3.76
CA LEU A 52 6.82 10.14 -4.94
C LEU A 52 7.25 8.70 -5.18
N THR A 53 8.53 8.39 -4.99
CA THR A 53 9.06 7.03 -5.13
C THR A 53 8.44 6.08 -4.10
N LEU A 54 8.29 6.53 -2.86
CA LEU A 54 7.64 5.76 -1.80
C LEU A 54 6.15 5.53 -2.10
N ALA A 55 5.44 6.55 -2.56
CA ALA A 55 4.03 6.46 -2.95
C ALA A 55 3.83 5.49 -4.13
N LEU A 56 4.67 5.58 -5.16
CA LEU A 56 4.66 4.67 -6.29
C LEU A 56 4.93 3.22 -5.85
N TYR A 57 5.93 3.03 -4.98
CA TYR A 57 6.26 1.71 -4.45
C TYR A 57 5.09 1.09 -3.69
N ALA A 58 4.46 1.85 -2.79
CA ALA A 58 3.30 1.39 -2.03
C ALA A 58 2.10 1.08 -2.94
N GLY A 59 1.81 1.94 -3.92
CA GLY A 59 0.72 1.73 -4.88
C GLY A 59 0.93 0.48 -5.74
N VAL A 60 2.15 0.25 -6.24
CA VAL A 60 2.48 -0.96 -7.03
C VAL A 60 2.36 -2.23 -6.19
N LEU A 61 2.81 -2.20 -4.93
CA LEU A 61 2.64 -3.35 -4.02
C LEU A 61 1.16 -3.66 -3.76
N LEU A 62 0.33 -2.62 -3.57
CA LEU A 62 -1.10 -2.79 -3.38
C LEU A 62 -1.76 -3.35 -4.64
N ASP A 63 -1.45 -2.81 -5.81
CA ASP A 63 -1.96 -3.31 -7.09
C ASP A 63 -1.59 -4.79 -7.30
N ALA A 64 -0.39 -5.21 -6.93
CA ALA A 64 0.01 -6.62 -7.04
C ALA A 64 -0.88 -7.58 -6.21
N LEU A 65 -1.51 -7.08 -5.15
CA LEU A 65 -2.44 -7.86 -4.31
C LEU A 65 -3.90 -7.71 -4.74
N THR A 66 -4.27 -6.59 -5.35
CA THR A 66 -5.67 -6.25 -5.64
C THR A 66 -6.06 -6.43 -7.10
N VAL A 67 -5.11 -6.64 -8.03
CA VAL A 67 -5.41 -6.91 -9.44
C VAL A 67 -6.33 -8.12 -9.56
N GLN A 68 -7.48 -7.91 -10.19
CA GLN A 68 -8.51 -8.91 -10.38
C GLN A 68 -8.88 -9.02 -11.86
N VAL A 69 -8.79 -10.24 -12.38
CA VAL A 69 -9.22 -10.59 -13.75
C VAL A 69 -10.25 -11.70 -13.64
N ILE A 70 -11.51 -11.39 -13.94
CA ILE A 70 -12.62 -12.34 -13.90
C ILE A 70 -13.19 -12.50 -15.31
N GLY A 71 -13.24 -13.74 -15.81
CA GLY A 71 -13.89 -14.06 -17.09
C GLY A 71 -13.31 -13.32 -18.31
N GLY A 72 -12.01 -13.00 -18.29
CA GLY A 72 -11.34 -12.26 -19.37
C GLY A 72 -11.55 -10.74 -19.33
N LYS A 73 -12.18 -10.20 -18.29
CA LYS A 73 -12.27 -8.76 -18.02
C LYS A 73 -11.42 -8.40 -16.80
N VAL A 74 -10.71 -7.28 -16.88
CA VAL A 74 -9.95 -6.71 -15.76
C VAL A 74 -10.94 -5.88 -14.92
N GLU A 75 -11.25 -6.34 -13.71
CA GLU A 75 -12.14 -5.63 -12.79
C GLU A 75 -11.37 -4.58 -11.98
N ILE A 76 -10.14 -4.92 -11.57
CA ILE A 76 -9.21 -4.02 -10.92
C ILE A 76 -7.91 -4.02 -11.73
N SER A 77 -7.64 -2.90 -12.39
CA SER A 77 -6.43 -2.74 -13.22
C SER A 77 -5.24 -2.37 -12.36
N THR A 78 -4.06 -2.87 -12.75
CA THR A 78 -2.78 -2.35 -12.27
C THR A 78 -2.72 -0.84 -12.53
N GLY A 79 -2.20 -0.09 -11.57
CA GLY A 79 -2.15 1.37 -11.55
C GLY A 79 -3.38 2.04 -10.92
N SER A 80 -4.47 1.31 -10.67
CA SER A 80 -5.67 1.91 -10.08
C SER A 80 -5.42 2.42 -8.67
N SER A 81 -4.57 1.76 -7.90
CA SER A 81 -4.26 2.15 -6.51
C SER A 81 -3.37 3.40 -6.41
N ILE A 82 -2.83 3.89 -7.53
CA ILE A 82 -2.05 5.13 -7.58
C ILE A 82 -2.96 6.34 -7.83
N LEU A 83 -4.12 6.12 -8.47
CA LEU A 83 -5.06 7.18 -8.86
C LEU A 83 -6.18 7.41 -7.83
N LEU A 84 -6.57 6.35 -7.10
CA LEU A 84 -7.59 6.36 -6.04
C LEU A 84 -6.97 6.69 -4.68
#